data_AF-M7SNB8-F1
#
_entry.id   AF-M7SNB8-F1
#
_cell.length_a   1.000
_cell.length_b   1.000
_cell.length_c   1.000
_cell.angle_alpha   90.00
_cell.angle_beta   90.00
_cell.angle_gamma   90.00
#
_symmetry.space_group_name_H-M   'P 1'
#
loop_
_entity.id
_entity.type
_entity.pdbx_description
1 polymer ?
#
loop_
_entity_poly.entity_id
_entity_poly.type
_entity_poly.pdbx_seq_one_letter_code
_entity_poly.pdbx_strand_id
1 'polypeptide(L)'
;MTRDFWRVNLPQMGFTHPYVLRGLLSLAALHLARSRASQRDLLIEQALVHHNASSAMALPLIGNINPNISMPLTYFSILTSNIAFASPKDPSNFLFVANGVIPEWLLLFRGVQDFFNADGGAMHASSLGMMFHTGRRMNDLWDSEGPIEHEGLKELEDRILAHVYDQQKIEVLLAGISELKRAFQLFRDSGDDDDMRVRSMSLWIFKISDEFVALLRGDDRETLCVLAFFCVLLERLDNKWWIKGWGIHLIERIYSVLDEGFRLWIRWPIEEIGWAP
;
A
#
# COMPACT_ATOMS: atom_id res chain seq x y z
N MET A 1 8.72 -17.48 11.96
CA MET A 1 7.62 -17.01 12.84
C MET A 1 6.43 -16.50 12.03
N THR A 2 6.63 -15.67 11.00
CA THR A 2 5.58 -15.23 10.05
C THR A 2 4.91 -16.40 9.32
N ARG A 3 5.68 -17.36 8.78
CA ARG A 3 5.11 -18.52 8.05
C ARG A 3 4.12 -19.36 8.86
N ASP A 4 4.45 -19.67 10.11
CA ASP A 4 3.57 -20.49 10.96
C ASP A 4 2.32 -19.74 11.39
N PHE A 5 2.44 -18.42 11.57
CA PHE A 5 1.29 -17.58 11.85
C PHE A 5 0.26 -17.62 10.69
N TRP A 6 0.70 -17.36 9.46
CA TRP A 6 -0.18 -17.40 8.28
C TRP A 6 -0.77 -18.79 8.02
N ARG A 7 -0.02 -19.86 8.32
CA ARG A 7 -0.43 -21.24 8.06
C ARG A 7 -1.35 -21.82 9.12
N VAL A 8 -1.19 -21.45 10.39
CA VAL A 8 -1.87 -22.10 11.53
C VAL A 8 -2.74 -21.10 12.29
N ASN A 9 -2.15 -20.00 12.76
CA ASN A 9 -2.83 -19.10 13.70
C ASN A 9 -3.90 -18.26 13.01
N LEU A 10 -3.64 -17.78 11.78
CA LEU A 10 -4.60 -16.94 11.06
C LEU A 10 -5.85 -17.71 10.62
N PRO A 11 -5.77 -18.95 10.12
CA PRO A 11 -6.96 -19.80 9.93
C PRO A 11 -7.73 -20.09 11.21
N GLN A 12 -7.02 -20.38 12.32
CA GLN A 12 -7.67 -20.59 13.63
C GLN A 12 -8.40 -19.34 14.10
N MET A 13 -7.78 -18.16 13.96
CA MET A 13 -8.41 -16.87 14.21
C MET A 13 -9.66 -16.68 13.34
N GLY A 14 -9.62 -17.12 12.07
CA GLY A 14 -10.77 -17.08 11.17
C GLY A 14 -12.00 -17.86 11.66
N PHE A 15 -11.80 -18.98 12.36
CA PHE A 15 -12.92 -19.74 12.94
C PHE A 15 -13.58 -19.02 14.13
N THR A 16 -12.83 -18.19 14.85
CA THR A 16 -13.36 -17.33 15.93
C THR A 16 -13.92 -16.01 15.39
N HIS A 17 -13.34 -15.48 14.30
CA HIS A 17 -13.67 -14.19 13.70
C HIS A 17 -14.05 -14.40 12.23
N PRO A 18 -15.34 -14.62 11.90
CA PRO A 18 -15.78 -15.02 10.55
C PRO A 18 -15.37 -14.06 9.42
N TYR A 19 -15.21 -12.76 9.70
CA TYR A 19 -14.70 -11.80 8.73
C TYR A 19 -13.26 -12.12 8.31
N VAL A 20 -12.37 -12.52 9.23
CA VAL A 20 -11.01 -12.92 8.88
C VAL A 20 -11.03 -14.15 7.96
N LEU A 21 -11.88 -15.14 8.25
CA LEU A 21 -12.03 -16.32 7.40
C LEU A 21 -12.56 -15.98 6.00
N ARG A 22 -13.56 -15.09 5.91
CA ARG A 22 -14.07 -14.60 4.62
C ARG A 22 -12.99 -13.88 3.82
N GLY A 23 -12.17 -13.03 4.46
CA GLY A 23 -11.00 -12.42 3.83
C GLY A 23 -9.98 -13.45 3.32
N LEU A 24 -9.66 -14.48 4.11
CA LEU A 24 -8.77 -15.56 3.70
C LEU A 24 -9.30 -16.31 2.45
N LEU A 25 -10.59 -16.63 2.44
CA LEU A 25 -11.23 -17.31 1.31
C LEU A 25 -11.24 -16.45 0.05
N SER A 26 -11.45 -15.13 0.21
CA SER A 26 -11.35 -14.18 -0.90
C SER A 26 -9.96 -14.19 -1.53
N LEU A 27 -8.91 -14.05 -0.72
CA LEU A 27 -7.52 -14.06 -1.19
C LEU A 27 -7.15 -15.41 -1.83
N ALA A 28 -7.61 -16.52 -1.25
CA ALA A 28 -7.40 -17.85 -1.79
C ALA A 28 -8.07 -18.03 -3.16
N ALA A 29 -9.29 -17.52 -3.34
CA ALA A 29 -10.00 -17.57 -4.62
C ALA A 29 -9.26 -16.77 -5.70
N LEU A 30 -8.75 -15.57 -5.39
CA LEU A 30 -7.90 -14.79 -6.31
C LEU A 30 -6.61 -15.54 -6.69
N HIS A 31 -5.97 -16.17 -5.71
CA HIS A 31 -4.77 -16.96 -5.99
C HIS A 31 -5.07 -18.17 -6.90
N LEU A 32 -6.18 -18.88 -6.67
CA LEU A 32 -6.61 -20.01 -7.49
C LEU A 32 -7.01 -19.60 -8.92
N ALA A 33 -7.61 -18.41 -9.09
CA ALA A 33 -7.99 -17.88 -10.40
C ALA A 33 -6.81 -17.74 -11.37
N ARG A 34 -5.58 -17.67 -10.84
CA ARG A 34 -4.35 -17.58 -11.65
C ARG A 34 -3.95 -18.90 -12.31
N SER A 35 -4.18 -20.03 -11.64
CA SER A 35 -3.80 -21.34 -12.15
C SER A 35 -4.95 -22.11 -12.79
N ARG A 36 -6.19 -21.62 -12.66
CA ARG A 36 -7.41 -22.28 -13.16
C ARG A 36 -8.12 -21.43 -14.20
N ALA A 37 -7.58 -21.38 -15.41
CA ALA A 37 -8.10 -20.54 -16.50
C ALA A 37 -9.60 -20.78 -16.78
N SER A 38 -10.06 -22.04 -16.76
CA SER A 38 -11.47 -22.39 -17.02
C SER A 38 -12.46 -21.95 -15.93
N GLN A 39 -11.98 -21.63 -14.73
CA GLN A 39 -12.81 -21.20 -13.60
C GLN A 39 -12.46 -19.77 -13.14
N ARG A 40 -11.66 -19.05 -13.93
CA ARG A 40 -11.07 -17.76 -13.52
C ARG A 40 -12.14 -16.76 -13.11
N ASP A 41 -13.13 -16.53 -13.96
CA ASP A 41 -14.17 -15.52 -13.74
C ASP A 41 -15.05 -15.89 -12.53
N LEU A 42 -15.42 -17.16 -12.42
CA LEU A 42 -16.14 -17.70 -11.25
C LEU A 42 -15.35 -17.51 -9.95
N LEU A 43 -14.04 -17.75 -9.96
CA LEU A 43 -13.18 -17.59 -8.78
C LEU A 43 -13.00 -16.11 -8.41
N ILE A 44 -12.95 -15.21 -9.40
CA ILE A 44 -12.94 -13.76 -9.18
C ILE A 44 -14.27 -13.31 -8.54
N GLU A 45 -15.40 -13.79 -9.06
CA GLU A 45 -16.72 -13.52 -8.48
C GLU A 45 -16.83 -14.04 -7.04
N GLN A 46 -16.34 -15.25 -6.77
CA GLN A 46 -16.27 -15.79 -5.41
C GLN A 46 -15.40 -14.93 -4.50
N ALA A 47 -14.25 -14.46 -5.00
CA ALA A 47 -13.39 -13.57 -4.23
C ALA A 47 -14.13 -12.29 -3.85
N LEU A 48 -14.87 -11.70 -4.78
CA LEU A 48 -15.71 -10.52 -4.58
C LEU A 48 -16.78 -10.75 -3.51
N VAL A 49 -17.54 -11.85 -3.62
CA VAL A 49 -18.58 -12.23 -2.65
C VAL A 49 -18.00 -12.41 -1.24
N HIS A 50 -16.86 -13.10 -1.14
CA HIS A 50 -16.18 -13.31 0.14
C HIS A 50 -15.66 -12.01 0.74
N HIS A 51 -15.07 -11.12 -0.07
CA HIS A 51 -14.58 -9.83 0.40
C HIS A 51 -15.73 -8.95 0.90
N ASN A 52 -16.83 -8.83 0.12
CA ASN A 52 -17.99 -8.04 0.51
C ASN A 52 -18.61 -8.53 1.83
N ALA A 53 -18.76 -9.85 2.00
CA ALA A 53 -19.23 -10.44 3.24
C ALA A 53 -18.26 -10.17 4.41
N SER A 54 -16.95 -10.25 4.16
CA SER A 54 -15.91 -9.93 5.15
C SER A 54 -16.04 -8.48 5.63
N SER A 55 -16.12 -7.53 4.71
CA SER A 55 -16.22 -6.10 5.01
C SER A 55 -17.54 -5.76 5.72
N ALA A 56 -18.67 -6.33 5.28
CA ALA A 56 -19.96 -6.12 5.94
C ALA A 56 -19.96 -6.57 7.42
N MET A 57 -19.18 -7.60 7.75
CA MET A 57 -19.01 -8.07 9.13
C MET A 57 -18.00 -7.25 9.93
N ALA A 58 -16.93 -6.76 9.30
CA ALA A 58 -15.84 -6.07 9.98
C ALA A 58 -16.12 -4.58 10.21
N LEU A 59 -16.71 -3.88 9.24
CA LEU A 59 -16.93 -2.43 9.29
C LEU A 59 -17.71 -1.96 10.54
N PRO A 60 -18.79 -2.63 10.99
CA PRO A 60 -19.51 -2.23 12.21
C PRO A 60 -18.66 -2.31 13.49
N LEU A 61 -17.58 -3.10 13.48
CA LEU A 61 -16.70 -3.30 14.63
C LEU A 61 -15.66 -2.18 14.78
N ILE A 62 -15.38 -1.44 13.71
CA ILE A 62 -14.35 -0.38 13.69
C ILE A 62 -14.72 0.76 14.65
N GLY A 63 -16.01 1.05 14.84
CA GLY A 63 -16.46 2.10 15.76
C GLY A 63 -16.28 1.77 17.26
N ASN A 64 -15.95 0.52 17.61
CA ASN A 64 -15.84 0.08 19.01
C ASN A 64 -14.68 -0.92 19.21
N ILE A 65 -13.48 -0.49 18.80
CA ILE A 65 -12.26 -1.31 18.92
C ILE A 65 -11.94 -1.59 20.38
N ASN A 66 -11.76 -2.87 20.71
CA ASN A 66 -11.30 -3.34 22.01
C ASN A 66 -10.16 -4.37 21.83
N PRO A 67 -9.42 -4.72 22.88
CA PRO A 67 -8.27 -5.62 22.76
C PRO A 67 -8.56 -7.01 22.16
N ASN A 68 -9.79 -7.53 22.30
CA ASN A 68 -10.16 -8.85 21.77
C ASN A 68 -10.34 -8.86 20.24
N ILE A 69 -10.72 -7.71 19.66
CA ILE A 69 -10.97 -7.58 18.21
C ILE A 69 -9.91 -6.77 17.47
N SER A 70 -9.03 -6.08 18.21
CA SER A 70 -7.93 -5.27 17.66
C SER A 70 -7.02 -6.10 16.74
N MET A 71 -6.44 -7.21 17.23
CA MET A 71 -5.55 -8.04 16.41
C MET A 71 -6.27 -8.65 15.18
N PRO A 72 -7.45 -9.28 15.32
CA PRO A 72 -8.20 -9.75 14.16
C PRO A 72 -8.55 -8.67 13.13
N LEU A 73 -8.93 -7.47 13.57
CA LEU A 73 -9.20 -6.34 12.68
C LEU A 73 -7.94 -5.90 11.93
N THR A 74 -6.78 -5.86 12.60
CA THR A 74 -5.49 -5.58 11.95
C THR A 74 -5.21 -6.60 10.83
N TYR A 75 -5.39 -7.89 11.09
CA TYR A 75 -5.19 -8.92 10.06
C TYR A 75 -6.25 -8.87 8.94
N PHE A 76 -7.49 -8.51 9.27
CA PHE A 76 -8.51 -8.24 8.26
C PHE A 76 -8.10 -7.08 7.33
N SER A 77 -7.53 -6.00 7.86
CA SER A 77 -7.03 -4.89 7.04
C SER A 77 -5.87 -5.34 6.13
N ILE A 78 -4.91 -6.10 6.66
CA ILE A 78 -3.81 -6.68 5.85
C ILE A 78 -4.35 -7.59 4.73
N LEU A 79 -5.35 -8.43 5.03
CA LEU A 79 -6.00 -9.27 4.03
C LEU A 79 -6.71 -8.43 2.97
N THR A 80 -7.49 -7.42 3.39
CA THR A 80 -8.20 -6.50 2.49
C THR A 80 -7.26 -5.82 1.52
N SER A 81 -6.13 -5.33 2.02
CA SER A 81 -5.06 -4.79 1.22
C SER A 81 -4.48 -5.77 0.20
N ASN A 82 -4.14 -7.00 0.64
CA ASN A 82 -3.62 -8.03 -0.27
C ASN A 82 -4.64 -8.43 -1.33
N ILE A 83 -5.92 -8.52 -0.98
CA ILE A 83 -7.04 -8.79 -1.90
C ILE A 83 -7.11 -7.67 -2.94
N ALA A 84 -6.99 -6.43 -2.50
CA ALA A 84 -7.10 -5.27 -3.37
C ALA A 84 -5.97 -5.21 -4.40
N PHE A 85 -4.73 -5.51 -3.99
CA PHE A 85 -3.63 -5.72 -4.92
C PHE A 85 -3.86 -6.92 -5.86
N ALA A 86 -4.28 -8.06 -5.31
CA ALA A 86 -4.47 -9.29 -6.06
C ALA A 86 -5.66 -9.25 -7.04
N SER A 87 -6.54 -8.25 -6.90
CA SER A 87 -7.76 -8.12 -7.70
C SER A 87 -7.45 -7.77 -9.17
N PRO A 88 -8.33 -8.14 -10.12
CA PRO A 88 -8.15 -7.82 -11.53
C PRO A 88 -8.03 -6.31 -11.78
N LYS A 89 -7.11 -5.91 -12.68
CA LYS A 89 -6.75 -4.51 -12.96
C LYS A 89 -7.74 -3.73 -13.85
N ASP A 90 -8.89 -4.32 -14.14
CA ASP A 90 -9.88 -3.76 -15.06
C ASP A 90 -10.87 -2.86 -14.29
N PRO A 91 -11.10 -1.60 -14.73
CA PRO A 91 -12.08 -0.69 -14.14
C PRO A 91 -13.49 -1.29 -13.97
N SER A 92 -13.87 -2.23 -14.83
CA SER A 92 -15.18 -2.90 -14.79
C SER A 92 -15.32 -3.99 -13.72
N ASN A 93 -14.19 -4.47 -13.16
CA ASN A 93 -14.15 -5.63 -12.26
C ASN A 93 -13.56 -5.31 -10.87
N PHE A 94 -13.43 -4.02 -10.52
CA PHE A 94 -12.74 -3.62 -9.30
C PHE A 94 -13.64 -3.38 -8.10
N LEU A 95 -13.25 -4.00 -6.98
CA LEU A 95 -13.74 -3.73 -5.63
C LEU A 95 -13.43 -2.31 -5.10
N PHE A 96 -12.42 -1.63 -5.65
CA PHE A 96 -11.76 -0.49 -5.00
C PHE A 96 -11.34 0.63 -5.97
N VAL A 97 -12.13 0.91 -7.00
CA VAL A 97 -11.96 2.14 -7.79
C VAL A 97 -13.21 2.97 -7.61
N ALA A 98 -13.17 3.90 -6.66
CA ALA A 98 -14.04 5.07 -6.74
C ALA A 98 -13.35 6.10 -7.64
N ASN A 99 -14.15 6.78 -8.47
CA ASN A 99 -13.80 7.84 -9.42
C ASN A 99 -12.45 8.54 -9.13
N GLY A 100 -11.42 8.23 -9.95
CA GLY A 100 -10.10 8.86 -9.86
C GLY A 100 -8.99 8.05 -10.54
N VAL A 101 -7.81 8.68 -10.66
CA VAL A 101 -6.59 8.06 -11.21
C VAL A 101 -5.99 7.04 -10.23
N ILE A 102 -6.29 7.20 -8.94
CA ILE A 102 -5.69 6.45 -7.85
C ILE A 102 -6.61 5.32 -7.40
N PRO A 103 -6.13 4.07 -7.42
CA PRO A 103 -6.85 2.97 -6.81
C PRO A 103 -7.08 3.19 -5.30
N GLU A 104 -8.31 3.03 -4.80
CA GLU A 104 -8.64 3.20 -3.37
C GLU A 104 -7.80 2.29 -2.47
N TRP A 105 -7.32 1.16 -3.00
CA TRP A 105 -6.46 0.25 -2.26
C TRP A 105 -5.19 0.88 -1.73
N LEU A 106 -4.62 1.87 -2.43
CA LEU A 106 -3.45 2.62 -1.95
C LEU A 106 -3.73 3.30 -0.62
N LEU A 107 -5.00 3.57 -0.32
CA LEU A 107 -5.43 4.35 0.84
C LEU A 107 -6.13 3.48 1.90
N LEU A 108 -6.55 2.25 1.56
CA LEU A 108 -7.13 1.27 2.50
C LEU A 108 -6.18 0.96 3.67
N PHE A 109 -4.88 1.04 3.42
CA PHE A 109 -3.81 0.80 4.38
C PHE A 109 -3.80 1.82 5.54
N ARG A 110 -4.26 3.05 5.31
CA ARG A 110 -4.14 4.12 6.30
C ARG A 110 -4.99 3.95 7.54
N GLY A 111 -6.11 3.24 7.47
CA GLY A 111 -6.92 2.92 8.65
C GLY A 111 -6.21 2.05 9.71
N VAL A 112 -4.98 1.59 9.44
CA VAL A 112 -4.12 0.82 10.35
C VAL A 112 -2.96 1.66 10.92
N GLN A 113 -2.81 2.93 10.53
CA GLN A 113 -1.71 3.81 10.95
C GLN A 113 -1.61 3.95 12.48
N ASP A 114 -2.75 4.04 13.17
CA ASP A 114 -2.78 4.21 14.63
C ASP A 114 -2.10 3.06 15.38
N PHE A 115 -2.11 1.84 14.83
CA PHE A 115 -1.42 0.69 15.43
C PHE A 115 0.11 0.79 15.33
N PHE A 116 0.61 1.46 14.29
CA PHE A 116 2.05 1.68 14.10
C PHE A 116 2.54 2.92 14.84
N ASN A 117 1.66 3.90 15.08
CA ASN A 117 2.00 5.17 15.73
C ASN A 117 1.70 5.21 17.25
N ALA A 118 0.98 4.23 17.79
CA ALA A 118 0.66 4.20 19.23
C ALA A 118 1.90 3.93 20.10
N ASP A 119 2.13 4.81 21.07
CA ASP A 119 3.13 4.60 22.12
C ASP A 119 2.66 3.50 23.09
N GLY A 120 3.49 2.49 23.27
CA GLY A 120 3.16 1.20 23.91
C GLY A 120 3.00 1.25 25.42
N GLY A 121 2.40 2.30 25.98
CA GLY A 121 2.21 2.49 27.42
C GLY A 121 1.26 1.47 28.06
N ALA A 122 0.38 0.82 27.28
CA ALA A 122 -0.58 -0.14 27.80
C ALA A 122 -0.71 -1.35 26.86
N MET A 123 0.08 -2.40 27.14
CA MET A 123 -0.19 -3.83 26.90
C MET A 123 1.11 -4.61 26.61
N HIS A 124 1.94 -4.76 27.65
CA HIS A 124 3.15 -5.57 27.61
C HIS A 124 2.91 -7.09 27.77
N ALA A 125 1.67 -7.54 27.99
CA ALA A 125 1.37 -8.91 28.40
C ALA A 125 0.66 -9.80 27.35
N SER A 126 0.40 -9.30 26.13
CA SER A 126 -0.32 -10.06 25.10
C SER A 126 0.45 -10.16 23.78
N SER A 127 0.01 -11.03 22.87
CA SER A 127 0.55 -11.17 21.51
C SER A 127 0.54 -9.85 20.71
N LEU A 128 -0.23 -8.84 21.15
CA LEU A 128 -0.21 -7.47 20.64
C LEU A 128 1.08 -6.71 21.01
N GLY A 129 1.70 -7.00 22.17
CA GLY A 129 2.93 -6.35 22.61
C GLY A 129 4.11 -6.56 21.64
N MET A 130 4.15 -7.72 20.99
CA MET A 130 5.12 -8.01 19.92
C MET A 130 4.87 -7.19 18.65
N MET A 131 3.60 -6.92 18.31
CA MET A 131 3.24 -6.07 17.17
C MET A 131 3.62 -4.61 17.43
N PHE A 132 3.33 -4.08 18.64
CA PHE A 132 3.74 -2.73 19.04
C PHE A 132 5.25 -2.58 19.12
N HIS A 133 5.97 -3.55 19.68
CA HIS A 133 7.44 -3.55 19.68
C HIS A 133 8.01 -3.57 18.26
N THR A 134 7.39 -4.37 17.38
CA THR A 134 7.79 -4.39 15.97
C THR A 134 7.51 -3.04 15.32
N GLY A 135 6.34 -2.43 15.54
CA GLY A 135 5.98 -1.11 15.04
C GLY A 135 6.94 -0.01 15.50
N ARG A 136 7.22 0.08 16.80
CA ARG A 136 8.21 1.03 17.34
C ARG A 136 9.58 0.84 16.73
N ARG A 137 10.11 -0.39 16.72
CA ARG A 137 11.40 -0.67 16.09
C ARG A 137 11.42 -0.26 14.62
N MET A 138 10.30 -0.39 13.90
CA MET A 138 10.22 0.04 12.50
C MET A 138 10.19 1.56 12.36
N ASN A 139 9.47 2.29 13.23
CA ASN A 139 9.53 3.75 13.28
C ASN A 139 10.94 4.22 13.61
N ASP A 140 11.59 3.61 14.60
CA ASP A 140 12.97 3.93 14.95
C ASP A 140 13.90 3.72 13.75
N LEU A 141 13.78 2.60 13.03
CA LEU A 141 14.56 2.36 11.80
C LEU A 141 14.27 3.42 10.74
N TRP A 142 13.00 3.76 10.53
CA TRP A 142 12.55 4.72 9.54
C TRP A 142 13.00 6.17 9.84
N ASP A 143 13.08 6.53 11.12
CA ASP A 143 13.46 7.87 11.58
C ASP A 143 14.96 7.97 11.93
N SER A 144 15.69 6.85 11.99
CA SER A 144 17.11 6.82 12.38
C SER A 144 18.08 7.33 11.31
N GLU A 145 17.63 7.56 10.09
CA GLU A 145 18.51 7.95 8.97
C GLU A 145 18.41 9.43 8.62
N GLY A 146 19.57 10.04 8.40
CA GLY A 146 19.75 11.44 8.02
C GLY A 146 19.25 11.75 6.59
N PRO A 147 19.54 12.94 6.05
CA PRO A 147 19.07 13.32 4.72
C PRO A 147 19.54 12.31 3.66
N ILE A 148 18.57 11.77 2.92
CA ILE A 148 18.78 10.72 1.92
C ILE A 148 18.84 11.38 0.54
N GLU A 149 19.95 11.21 -0.17
CA GLU A 149 20.05 11.66 -1.56
C GLU A 149 19.51 10.56 -2.50
N HIS A 150 18.66 10.96 -3.43
CA HIS A 150 18.16 10.09 -4.50
C HIS A 150 18.08 10.91 -5.79
N GLU A 151 18.94 10.60 -6.78
CA GLU A 151 19.15 11.42 -7.98
C GLU A 151 17.84 11.75 -8.71
N GLY A 152 17.01 10.74 -9.00
CA GLY A 152 15.73 10.97 -9.69
C GLY A 152 14.73 11.80 -8.89
N LEU A 153 14.74 11.70 -7.56
CA LEU A 153 13.79 12.45 -6.71
C LEU A 153 14.28 13.87 -6.47
N LYS A 154 15.59 14.09 -6.47
CA LYS A 154 16.21 15.42 -6.42
C LYS A 154 15.79 16.29 -7.60
N GLU A 155 15.80 15.72 -8.81
CA GLU A 155 15.30 16.43 -9.99
C GLU A 155 13.82 16.81 -9.84
N LEU A 156 13.00 15.93 -9.26
CA LEU A 156 11.59 16.23 -8.99
C LEU A 156 11.42 17.34 -7.94
N GLU A 157 12.21 17.32 -6.86
CA GLU A 157 12.24 18.39 -5.85
C GLU A 157 12.59 19.74 -6.46
N ASP A 158 13.64 19.79 -7.29
CA ASP A 158 14.06 21.01 -7.97
C ASP A 158 12.96 21.56 -8.89
N ARG A 159 12.25 20.67 -9.61
CA ARG A 159 11.12 21.04 -10.46
C ARG A 159 9.93 21.59 -9.65
N ILE A 160 9.61 20.96 -8.52
CA ILE A 160 8.55 21.42 -7.61
C ILE A 160 8.88 22.81 -7.06
N LEU A 161 10.10 23.01 -6.56
CA LEU A 161 10.56 24.30 -6.03
C LEU A 161 10.58 25.41 -7.10
N ALA A 162 10.79 25.06 -8.37
CA ALA A 162 10.83 26.02 -9.46
C ALA A 162 9.43 26.40 -10.03
N HIS A 163 8.46 25.48 -9.98
CA HIS A 163 7.18 25.64 -10.72
C HIS A 163 5.93 25.67 -9.84
N VAL A 164 6.02 25.26 -8.57
CA VAL A 164 4.90 25.35 -7.61
C VAL A 164 5.06 26.63 -6.81
N TYR A 165 3.99 27.41 -6.69
CA TYR A 165 4.00 28.70 -5.96
C TYR A 165 3.27 28.63 -4.61
N ASP A 166 2.43 27.62 -4.41
CA ASP A 166 1.75 27.40 -3.15
C ASP A 166 2.72 26.77 -2.14
N GLN A 167 3.12 27.56 -1.15
CA GLN A 167 4.08 27.16 -0.12
C GLN A 167 3.60 25.96 0.70
N GLN A 168 2.31 25.88 1.01
CA GLN A 168 1.76 24.75 1.77
C GLN A 168 1.81 23.48 0.93
N LYS A 169 1.48 23.57 -0.36
CA LYS A 169 1.58 22.44 -1.28
C LYS A 169 3.03 21.98 -1.46
N ILE A 170 3.99 22.91 -1.57
CA ILE A 170 5.43 22.59 -1.64
C ILE A 170 5.84 21.77 -0.41
N GLU A 171 5.47 22.24 0.79
CA GLU A 171 5.81 21.54 2.04
C GLU A 171 5.23 20.11 2.08
N VAL A 172 3.98 19.94 1.67
CA VAL A 172 3.31 18.63 1.59
C VAL A 172 4.00 17.70 0.58
N LEU A 173 4.34 18.21 -0.61
CA LEU A 173 5.00 17.44 -1.66
C LEU A 173 6.42 17.02 -1.25
N LEU A 174 7.21 17.95 -0.71
CA LEU A 174 8.59 17.67 -0.26
C LEU A 174 8.60 16.69 0.91
N ALA A 175 7.65 16.79 1.83
CA ALA A 175 7.49 15.78 2.88
C ALA A 175 7.21 14.40 2.28
N GLY A 176 6.28 14.29 1.31
CA GLY A 176 6.00 13.03 0.61
C GLY A 176 7.20 12.45 -0.14
N ILE A 177 8.03 13.30 -0.73
CA ILE A 177 9.29 12.91 -1.39
C ILE A 177 10.33 12.43 -0.36
N SER A 178 10.48 13.13 0.77
CA SER A 178 11.37 12.72 1.86
C SER A 178 11.02 11.31 2.35
N GLU A 179 9.74 11.03 2.58
CA GLU A 179 9.28 9.69 2.95
C GLU A 179 9.53 8.66 1.84
N LEU A 180 9.43 9.06 0.57
CA LEU A 180 9.70 8.17 -0.57
C LEU A 180 11.18 7.82 -0.69
N LYS A 181 12.08 8.78 -0.43
CA LYS A 181 13.53 8.55 -0.35
C LYS A 181 13.87 7.51 0.71
N ARG A 182 13.25 7.61 1.90
CA ARG A 182 13.36 6.60 2.97
C ARG A 182 12.88 5.22 2.51
N ALA A 183 11.77 5.16 1.79
CA ALA A 183 11.26 3.91 1.23
C ALA A 183 12.25 3.27 0.26
N PHE A 184 12.85 4.05 -0.65
CA PHE A 184 13.86 3.58 -1.59
C PHE A 184 15.14 3.10 -0.90
N GLN A 185 15.59 3.81 0.14
CA GLN A 185 16.76 3.40 0.91
C GLN A 185 16.48 2.09 1.65
N LEU A 186 15.38 2.01 2.41
CA LEU A 186 15.03 0.79 3.13
C LEU A 186 14.85 -0.38 2.16
N PHE A 187 14.25 -0.16 0.98
CA PHE A 187 14.15 -1.18 -0.05
C PHE A 187 15.52 -1.69 -0.51
N ARG A 188 16.49 -0.79 -0.71
CA ARG A 188 17.85 -1.11 -1.13
C ARG A 188 18.60 -1.88 -0.04
N ASP A 189 18.54 -1.37 1.20
CA ASP A 189 19.27 -1.92 2.34
C ASP A 189 18.71 -3.27 2.79
N SER A 190 17.46 -3.58 2.41
CA SER A 190 16.84 -4.89 2.62
C SER A 190 17.59 -6.04 1.92
N GLY A 191 18.44 -5.76 0.92
CA GLY A 191 19.09 -6.81 0.13
C GLY A 191 18.04 -7.77 -0.43
N ASP A 192 18.18 -9.07 -0.23
CA ASP A 192 17.23 -10.09 -0.71
C ASP A 192 16.07 -10.41 0.28
N ASP A 193 15.89 -9.61 1.34
CA ASP A 193 14.76 -9.76 2.26
C ASP A 193 13.46 -9.23 1.62
N ASP A 194 12.74 -10.14 0.97
CA ASP A 194 11.43 -9.86 0.35
C ASP A 194 10.39 -9.28 1.32
N ASP A 195 10.37 -9.72 2.59
CA ASP A 195 9.40 -9.24 3.57
C ASP A 195 9.71 -7.77 3.92
N MET A 196 10.99 -7.41 4.01
CA MET A 196 11.42 -6.03 4.26
C MET A 196 11.21 -5.13 3.03
N ARG A 197 11.44 -5.63 1.82
CA ARG A 197 11.12 -4.89 0.57
C ARG A 197 9.63 -4.59 0.42
N VAL A 198 8.75 -5.54 0.75
CA VAL A 198 7.29 -5.28 0.79
C VAL A 198 6.95 -4.30 1.91
N ARG A 199 7.67 -4.34 3.03
CA ARG A 199 7.46 -3.42 4.14
C ARG A 199 7.85 -1.99 3.78
N SER A 200 8.93 -1.77 3.03
CA SER A 200 9.37 -0.41 2.67
C SER A 200 8.35 0.32 1.79
N MET A 201 7.75 -0.35 0.80
CA MET A 201 6.66 0.24 0.01
C MET A 201 5.42 0.52 0.87
N SER A 202 5.14 -0.33 1.86
CA SER A 202 3.96 -0.20 2.72
C SER A 202 4.13 0.95 3.72
N LEU A 203 5.34 1.12 4.26
CA LEU A 203 5.66 2.19 5.19
C LEU A 203 5.53 3.57 4.55
N TRP A 204 5.93 3.74 3.27
CA TRP A 204 5.70 4.99 2.56
C TRP A 204 4.22 5.40 2.57
N ILE A 205 3.33 4.47 2.20
CA ILE A 205 1.87 4.69 2.21
C ILE A 205 1.36 5.10 3.60
N PHE A 206 1.93 4.52 4.65
CA PHE A 206 1.59 4.87 6.04
C PHE A 206 2.19 6.20 6.50
N LYS A 207 3.26 6.70 5.88
CA LYS A 207 4.03 7.86 6.36
C LYS A 207 3.72 9.17 5.62
N ILE A 208 3.23 9.10 4.39
CA ILE A 208 2.68 10.28 3.71
C ILE A 208 1.59 10.93 4.59
N SER A 209 1.32 12.23 4.43
CA SER A 209 0.34 12.98 5.25
C SER A 209 -1.09 12.91 4.70
N ASP A 210 -2.10 13.28 5.50
CA ASP A 210 -3.50 13.35 5.05
C ASP A 210 -3.72 14.42 3.98
N GLU A 211 -2.98 15.53 4.06
CA GLU A 211 -2.95 16.58 3.04
C GLU A 211 -2.41 16.05 1.71
N PHE A 212 -1.34 15.25 1.73
CA PHE A 212 -0.80 14.61 0.52
C PHE A 212 -1.85 13.70 -0.12
N VAL A 213 -2.60 12.95 0.69
CA VAL A 213 -3.67 12.09 0.19
C VAL A 213 -4.86 12.88 -0.34
N ALA A 214 -5.19 14.02 0.27
CA ALA A 214 -6.23 14.90 -0.24
C ALA A 214 -5.85 15.44 -1.64
N LEU A 215 -4.59 15.84 -1.85
CA LEU A 215 -4.08 16.24 -3.16
C LEU A 215 -4.15 15.11 -4.18
N LEU A 216 -3.69 13.91 -3.79
CA LEU A 216 -3.80 12.69 -4.60
C LEU A 216 -5.26 12.42 -5.03
N ARG A 217 -6.22 12.46 -4.10
CA ARG A 217 -7.65 12.26 -4.38
C ARG A 217 -8.24 13.36 -5.29
N GLY A 218 -7.62 14.53 -5.30
CA GLY A 218 -7.96 15.64 -6.20
C GLY A 218 -7.31 15.54 -7.60
N ASP A 219 -6.66 14.42 -7.92
CA ASP A 219 -5.88 14.21 -9.15
C ASP A 219 -4.84 15.34 -9.40
N ASP A 220 -4.25 15.83 -8.31
CA ASP A 220 -3.22 16.88 -8.35
C ASP A 220 -1.97 16.42 -9.11
N ARG A 221 -1.58 17.18 -10.15
CA ARG A 221 -0.59 16.74 -11.14
C ARG A 221 0.79 16.51 -10.54
N GLU A 222 1.24 17.43 -9.70
CA GLU A 222 2.52 17.37 -9.00
C GLU A 222 2.55 16.18 -8.04
N THR A 223 1.45 15.95 -7.35
CA THR A 223 1.32 14.81 -6.43
C THR A 223 1.30 13.48 -7.19
N LEU A 224 0.66 13.43 -8.36
CA LEU A 224 0.73 12.29 -9.28
C LEU A 224 2.15 12.05 -9.80
N CYS A 225 2.95 13.10 -10.03
CA CYS A 225 4.37 12.94 -10.35
C CYS A 225 5.14 12.25 -9.22
N VAL A 226 4.90 12.59 -7.96
CA VAL A 226 5.51 11.88 -6.81
C VAL A 226 5.04 10.41 -6.78
N LEU A 227 3.76 10.15 -7.02
CA LEU A 227 3.22 8.77 -7.10
C LEU A 227 3.85 7.94 -8.23
N ALA A 228 4.23 8.57 -9.34
CA ALA A 228 4.93 7.87 -10.43
C ALA A 228 6.27 7.29 -9.98
N PHE A 229 6.99 7.96 -9.08
CA PHE A 229 8.23 7.41 -8.49
C PHE A 229 7.94 6.21 -7.58
N PHE A 230 6.83 6.23 -6.84
CA PHE A 230 6.40 5.06 -6.06
C PHE A 230 6.11 3.83 -6.94
N CYS A 231 5.67 4.02 -8.20
CA CYS A 231 5.44 2.93 -9.15
C CYS A 231 6.71 2.10 -9.40
N VAL A 232 7.90 2.70 -9.29
CA VAL A 232 9.19 1.98 -9.42
C VAL A 232 9.37 0.96 -8.30
N LEU A 233 8.95 1.27 -7.07
CA LEU A 233 8.98 0.30 -5.97
C LEU A 233 8.02 -0.86 -6.23
N LEU A 234 6.84 -0.58 -6.79
CA LEU A 234 5.87 -1.61 -7.17
C LEU A 234 6.43 -2.53 -8.26
N GLU A 235 7.07 -1.96 -9.28
CA GLU A 235 7.66 -2.72 -10.38
C GLU A 235 8.83 -3.60 -9.90
N ARG A 236 9.67 -3.09 -8.99
CA ARG A 236 10.75 -3.88 -8.38
C ARG A 236 10.23 -5.05 -7.52
N LEU A 237 8.96 -5.05 -7.18
CA LEU A 237 8.26 -6.15 -6.49
C LEU A 237 7.45 -7.03 -7.43
N ASP A 238 7.53 -6.88 -8.77
CA ASP A 238 6.70 -7.60 -9.75
C ASP A 238 6.81 -9.14 -9.66
N ASN A 239 7.88 -9.65 -9.01
CA ASN A 239 8.02 -11.06 -8.66
C ASN A 239 6.94 -11.57 -7.67
N LYS A 240 6.24 -10.68 -6.95
CA LYS A 240 5.13 -11.01 -6.07
C LYS A 240 3.84 -11.07 -6.85
N TRP A 241 3.19 -12.23 -6.80
CA TRP A 241 2.03 -12.47 -7.63
C TRP A 241 0.86 -11.50 -7.48
N TRP A 242 0.66 -10.98 -6.26
CA TRP A 242 -0.42 -10.08 -5.93
C TRP A 242 -0.12 -8.64 -6.38
N ILE A 243 1.15 -8.25 -6.45
CA ILE A 243 1.56 -6.92 -6.92
C ILE A 243 1.85 -6.89 -8.43
N LYS A 244 1.98 -8.06 -9.05
CA LYS A 244 2.39 -8.19 -10.45
C LYS A 244 1.57 -7.31 -11.39
N GLY A 245 2.26 -6.48 -12.18
CA GLY A 245 1.75 -5.56 -13.19
C GLY A 245 1.24 -4.23 -12.66
N TRP A 246 1.36 -3.95 -11.35
CA TRP A 246 0.85 -2.70 -10.78
C TRP A 246 1.73 -1.48 -11.08
N GLY A 247 3.06 -1.63 -11.16
CA GLY A 247 3.97 -0.55 -11.52
C GLY A 247 3.62 0.05 -12.88
N ILE A 248 3.61 -0.81 -13.91
CA ILE A 248 3.21 -0.44 -15.28
C ILE A 248 1.77 0.10 -15.33
N HIS A 249 0.81 -0.59 -14.73
CA HIS A 249 -0.60 -0.17 -14.80
C HIS A 249 -0.82 1.23 -14.20
N LEU A 250 -0.18 1.53 -13.07
CA LEU A 250 -0.35 2.82 -12.40
C LEU A 250 0.37 3.93 -13.15
N ILE A 251 1.60 3.70 -13.66
CA ILE A 251 2.32 4.73 -14.42
C ILE A 251 1.63 5.05 -15.75
N GLU A 252 1.02 4.06 -16.41
CA GLU A 252 0.21 4.27 -17.62
C GLU A 252 -1.00 5.17 -17.33
N ARG A 253 -1.73 4.91 -16.25
CA ARG A 253 -2.87 5.75 -15.83
C ARG A 253 -2.42 7.17 -15.49
N ILE A 254 -1.33 7.33 -14.73
CA ILE A 254 -0.76 8.64 -14.39
C ILE A 254 -0.37 9.38 -15.68
N TYR A 255 0.37 8.74 -16.59
CA TYR A 255 0.80 9.34 -17.84
C TYR A 255 -0.37 9.83 -18.70
N SER A 256 -1.47 9.06 -18.73
CA SER A 256 -2.66 9.38 -19.52
C SER A 256 -3.36 10.69 -19.10
N VAL A 257 -3.24 11.08 -17.82
CA VAL A 257 -3.87 12.30 -17.29
C VAL A 257 -2.93 13.49 -17.17
N LEU A 258 -1.61 13.25 -17.19
CA LEU A 258 -0.61 14.32 -17.20
C LEU A 258 -0.50 14.95 -18.60
N ASP A 259 -0.30 16.27 -18.63
CA ASP A 259 0.05 16.99 -19.84
C ASP A 259 1.53 16.80 -20.23
N GLU A 260 1.93 17.28 -21.41
CA GLU A 260 3.30 17.13 -21.91
C GLU A 260 4.36 17.71 -20.96
N GLY A 261 4.05 18.79 -20.24
CA GLY A 261 4.96 19.41 -19.28
C GLY A 261 5.23 18.49 -18.09
N PHE A 262 4.18 17.97 -17.45
CA PHE A 262 4.31 17.07 -16.30
C PHE A 262 4.83 15.68 -16.69
N ARG A 263 4.63 15.22 -17.92
CA ARG A 263 5.24 13.96 -18.41
C ARG A 263 6.77 14.00 -18.39
N LEU A 264 7.38 15.18 -18.53
CA LEU A 264 8.83 15.34 -18.39
C LEU A 264 9.32 15.14 -16.95
N TRP A 265 8.45 15.31 -15.95
CA TRP A 265 8.79 15.17 -14.53
C TRP A 265 8.85 13.70 -14.11
N ILE A 266 8.20 12.82 -14.87
CA ILE A 266 8.15 11.37 -14.61
C ILE A 266 9.01 10.57 -15.58
N ARG A 267 9.97 11.21 -16.25
CA ARG A 267 10.87 10.52 -17.19
C ARG A 267 11.71 9.44 -16.49
N TRP A 268 12.30 9.77 -15.34
CA TRP A 268 13.09 8.83 -14.56
C TRP A 268 12.31 7.55 -14.19
N PRO A 269 11.10 7.62 -13.59
CA PRO A 269 10.36 6.40 -13.27
C PRO A 269 9.90 5.61 -14.51
N ILE A 270 9.64 6.25 -15.65
CA ILE A 270 9.35 5.55 -16.91
C ILE A 270 10.55 4.72 -17.36
N GLU A 271 11.74 5.31 -17.34
CA GLU A 271 12.99 4.63 -17.71
C GLU A 271 13.31 3.47 -16.76
N GLU A 272 13.13 3.66 -15.45
CA GLU A 272 13.37 2.62 -14.43
C GLU A 272 12.39 1.45 -14.50
N ILE A 273 11.14 1.70 -14.86
CA ILE A 273 10.13 0.65 -15.07
C ILE A 273 10.35 -0.07 -16.41
N GLY A 274 11.06 0.56 -17.36
CA GLY A 274 11.21 0.03 -18.72
C GLY A 274 9.89 0.05 -19.51
N TRP A 275 9.00 0.98 -19.19
CA TRP A 275 7.73 1.18 -19.89
C TRP A 275 7.87 2.23 -21.00
N ALA A 276 7.13 2.06 -22.09
CA ALA A 276 7.08 3.02 -23.20
C ALA A 276 5.60 3.34 -23.50
N PRO A 277 5.20 4.63 -23.53
CA PRO A 277 3.85 5.08 -23.88
C PRO A 277 3.50 4.88 -25.36
#